data_AF-A0A657IWA2-F1
#
_entry.id   AF-A0A657IWA2-F1
#
_cell.length_a   1.000
_cell.length_b   1.000
_cell.length_c   1.000
_cell.angle_alpha   90.00
_cell.angle_beta   90.00
_cell.angle_gamma   90.00
#
_symmetry.space_group_name_H-M   'P 1'
#
loop_
_entity.id
_entity.type
_entity.pdbx_description
1 polymer ?
#
loop_
_entity_poly.entity_id
_entity_poly.type
_entity_poly.pdbx_seq_one_letter_code
_entity_poly.pdbx_strand_id
1 'polypeptide(L)' 'MLVIHGDLDYRVPVSQAHLLWADLRRRTDPGLGHRFLYFPDENHWVLKPGNSRLWYQTVLAFADRHVRGAEWVRPELLG' A
#
# COMPACT_ATOMS: atom_id res chain seq x y z
N MET A 1 3.14 -8.37 3.63
CA MET A 1 1.91 -8.01 2.86
C MET A 1 1.91 -6.51 2.61
N LEU A 2 1.55 -6.09 1.39
CA LEU A 2 1.29 -4.69 1.03
C LEU A 2 -0.23 -4.49 0.91
N VAL A 3 -0.81 -3.66 1.78
CA VAL A 3 -2.22 -3.24 1.73
C VAL A 3 -2.28 -1.88 1.04
N ILE A 4 -3.22 -1.69 0.11
CA ILE A 4 -3.38 -0.44 -0.66
C ILE A 4 -4.85 -0.07 -0.65
N HIS A 5 -5.21 1.18 -0.34
CA HIS A 5 -6.62 1.61 -0.36
C HIS A 5 -6.80 3.09 -0.67
N GLY A 6 -7.88 3.43 -1.37
CA GLY A 6 -8.35 4.80 -1.62
C GLY A 6 -9.53 5.16 -0.72
N ASP A 7 -9.51 6.33 -0.08
CA ASP A 7 -10.51 6.72 0.93
C ASP A 7 -11.90 7.01 0.32
N LEU A 8 -11.94 7.41 -0.95
CA LEU A 8 -13.18 7.70 -1.67
C LEU A 8 -13.76 6.45 -2.35
N ASP A 9 -13.29 5.24 -1.99
CA ASP A 9 -13.87 3.99 -2.46
C ASP A 9 -15.16 3.66 -1.70
N TYR A 10 -16.29 4.11 -2.24
CA TYR A 10 -17.62 3.79 -1.71
C TYR A 10 -18.11 2.39 -2.10
N ARG A 11 -17.40 1.66 -2.97
CA ARG A 11 -17.73 0.26 -3.33
C ARG A 11 -17.12 -0.70 -2.32
N VAL A 12 -15.90 -0.42 -1.88
CA VAL A 12 -15.20 -1.15 -0.82
C VAL A 12 -14.72 -0.13 0.21
N PRO A 13 -15.50 0.11 1.29
CA PRO A 13 -15.16 1.13 2.28
C PRO A 13 -13.79 0.90 2.93
N VAL A 14 -13.07 2.00 3.20
CA VAL A 14 -11.71 2.00 3.80
C VAL A 14 -11.60 1.19 5.10
N SER A 15 -12.70 1.06 5.84
CA SER A 15 -12.78 0.22 7.04
C SER A 15 -12.36 -1.22 6.80
N GLN A 16 -12.60 -1.78 5.61
CA GLN A 16 -12.19 -3.14 5.24
C GLN A 16 -10.66 -3.27 5.21
N ALA A 17 -9.96 -2.30 4.61
CA ALA A 17 -8.51 -2.28 4.59
C ALA A 17 -7.93 -2.05 6.00
N HIS A 18 -8.55 -1.18 6.80
CA HIS A 18 -8.14 -0.96 8.19
C HIS A 18 -8.32 -2.21 9.07
N LEU A 19 -9.41 -2.96 8.89
CA LEU A 19 -9.63 -4.23 9.59
C LEU A 19 -8.53 -5.25 9.25
N LEU A 20 -8.23 -5.43 7.95
CA LEU A 20 -7.12 -6.28 7.52
C LEU A 20 -5.78 -5.82 8.13
N TRP A 21 -5.51 -4.52 8.11
CA TRP A 21 -4.28 -3.96 8.68
C TRP A 21 -4.17 -4.22 10.19
N ALA A 22 -5.27 -4.03 10.93
CA ALA A 22 -5.32 -4.30 12.36
C ALA A 22 -5.15 -5.79 12.67
N ASP A 23 -5.71 -6.69 11.85
CA ASP A 23 -5.49 -8.13 11.99
C ASP A 23 -4.05 -8.52 11.69
N LEU A 24 -3.44 -8.03 10.61
CA LEU A 24 -2.02 -8.25 10.30
C LEU A 24 -1.15 -7.83 11.50
N ARG A 25 -1.31 -6.60 12.00
CA ARG A 25 -0.51 -6.09 13.12
C ARG A 25 -0.67 -6.88 14.42
N ARG A 26 -1.83 -7.51 14.65
CA ARG A 26 -2.09 -8.27 15.88
C ARG A 26 -1.67 -9.73 15.79
N ARG A 27 -1.73 -10.32 14.60
CA ARG A 27 -1.62 -11.78 14.41
C ARG A 27 -0.27 -12.21 13.85
N THR A 28 0.54 -11.29 13.35
CA THR A 28 1.82 -11.61 12.72
C THR A 28 2.96 -10.82 13.34
N ASP A 29 4.18 -11.36 13.21
CA ASP A 29 5.38 -10.68 13.68
C ASP A 29 5.56 -9.31 12.99
N PRO A 30 5.75 -8.20 13.74
CA PRO A 30 6.02 -6.87 13.17
C PRO A 30 7.22 -6.83 12.20
N GLY A 31 8.20 -7.71 12.39
CA GLY A 31 9.39 -7.87 11.57
C GLY A 31 9.13 -8.40 10.16
N LEU A 32 7.95 -8.95 9.87
CA LEU A 32 7.56 -9.39 8.52
C LEU A 32 7.37 -8.23 7.52
N GLY A 33 7.48 -6.99 7.98
CA GLY A 33 7.58 -5.84 7.09
C GLY A 33 6.30 -5.53 6.35
N HIS A 34 5.13 -5.77 6.96
CA HIS A 34 3.85 -5.35 6.40
C HIS A 34 3.85 -3.83 6.12
N ARG A 35 3.17 -3.42 5.05
CA ARG A 35 3.08 -2.02 4.60
C ARG A 35 1.64 -1.67 4.25
N PHE A 36 1.28 -0.40 4.44
CA PHE A 36 0.00 0.16 4.06
C PHE A 36 0.24 1.40 3.21
N LEU A 37 -0.26 1.42 1.97
CA LEU A 37 -0.24 2.58 1.07
C LEU A 37 -1.65 3.16 1.00
N TYR A 38 -1.80 4.41 1.42
CA TYR A 38 -3.10 5.06 1.58
C TYR A 38 -3.21 6.26 0.64
N PHE A 39 -4.32 6.33 -0.10
CA PHE A 39 -4.63 7.45 -0.99
C PHE A 39 -5.90 8.16 -0.49
N PRO A 40 -5.78 9.28 0.26
CA PRO A 40 -6.94 9.98 0.83
C PRO A 40 -7.84 10.62 -0.23
N ASP A 41 -7.36 10.71 -1.47
CA ASP A 41 -7.94 11.53 -2.52
C ASP A 41 -8.19 10.74 -3.82
N GLU A 42 -8.22 9.40 -3.71
CA GLU A 42 -8.52 8.42 -4.76
C GLU A 42 -9.76 7.58 -4.38
N ASN A 43 -10.41 7.00 -5.39
CA ASN A 43 -11.57 6.13 -5.22
C ASN A 43 -11.18 4.65 -5.39
N HIS A 44 -12.07 3.83 -5.97
CA HIS A 44 -11.80 2.44 -6.33
C HIS A 44 -10.66 2.26 -7.35
N TRP A 45 -10.22 3.34 -7.98
CA TRP A 45 -9.11 3.40 -8.94
C TRP A 45 -8.09 4.43 -8.48
N VAL A 46 -6.84 4.27 -8.93
CA VAL A 46 -5.79 5.29 -8.79
C VAL A 46 -5.74 6.08 -10.09
N LEU A 47 -6.19 7.33 -10.07
CA LEU A 47 -6.43 8.14 -11.27
C LEU A 47 -5.49 9.34 -11.38
N LYS A 48 -5.08 9.94 -10.26
CA LYS A 48 -4.22 11.12 -10.31
C LYS A 48 -2.83 10.73 -10.81
N PRO A 49 -2.20 11.52 -11.68
CA PRO A 49 -0.90 11.18 -12.25
C PRO A 49 0.20 10.94 -11.19
N GLY A 50 0.26 11.79 -10.16
CA GLY A 50 1.21 11.64 -9.06
C GLY A 50 0.98 10.37 -8.25
N ASN A 51 -0.28 10.09 -7.91
CA ASN A 51 -0.65 8.88 -7.18
C ASN A 51 -0.41 7.61 -7.98
N SER A 52 -0.66 7.63 -9.30
CA SER A 52 -0.38 6.51 -10.19
C SER A 52 1.11 6.19 -10.22
N ARG A 53 1.97 7.20 -10.36
CA ARG A 53 3.44 7.01 -10.30
C ARG A 53 3.87 6.46 -8.95
N LEU A 54 3.35 7.02 -7.84
CA LEU A 54 3.62 6.52 -6.49
C LEU A 54 3.18 5.06 -6.32
N TRP A 55 2.00 4.70 -6.83
CA TRP A 55 1.46 3.34 -6.78
C TRP A 55 2.38 2.34 -7.48
N TYR A 56 2.74 2.61 -8.75
CA TYR A 56 3.64 1.73 -9.51
C TYR A 56 5.01 1.62 -8.84
N GLN A 57 5.62 2.74 -8.43
CA GLN A 57 6.91 2.72 -7.75
C GLN A 57 6.87 1.90 -6.45
N THR A 58 5.81 2.04 -5.66
CA THR A 58 5.65 1.29 -4.39
C THR A 58 5.45 -0.20 -4.63
N VAL A 59 4.58 -0.58 -5.57
CA VAL A 59 4.31 -1.98 -5.90
C VAL A 59 5.57 -2.67 -6.41
N LEU A 60 6.29 -2.02 -7.34
CA LEU A 60 7.53 -2.56 -7.91
C LEU A 60 8.62 -2.68 -6.85
N ALA A 61 8.87 -1.64 -6.04
CA ALA A 61 9.85 -1.70 -4.96
C ALA A 61 9.52 -2.80 -3.94
N PHE A 62 8.23 -3.05 -3.67
CA PHE A 62 7.79 -4.10 -2.76
C PHE A 62 8.05 -5.49 -3.35
N ALA A 63 7.73 -5.69 -4.63
CA ALA A 63 8.03 -6.92 -5.33
C ALA A 63 9.54 -7.16 -5.43
N ASP A 64 10.34 -6.14 -5.75
CA ASP A 64 11.79 -6.25 -5.84
C ASP A 64 12.39 -6.72 -4.51
N ARG A 65 11.97 -6.15 -3.38
CA ARG A 65 12.44 -6.59 -2.06
C ARG A 65 12.01 -8.01 -1.69
N HIS A 66 10.73 -8.33 -1.88
CA HIS A 66 10.16 -9.56 -1.32
C HIS A 66 10.17 -10.76 -2.28
N VAL A 67 10.31 -10.53 -3.58
CA VAL A 67 10.37 -11.57 -4.61
C VAL A 67 11.80 -11.71 -5.16
N ARG A 68 12.50 -10.60 -5.38
CA ARG A 68 13.86 -10.62 -5.97
C ARG A 68 14.99 -10.48 -4.94
N GLY A 69 14.67 -10.20 -3.68
CA GLY A 69 15.66 -10.00 -2.63
C GLY A 69 16.49 -8.72 -2.79
N ALA A 70 16.05 -7.79 -3.63
CA ALA A 70 16.73 -6.51 -3.83
C ALA A 70 16.56 -5.59 -2.61
N GLU A 71 17.41 -4.57 -2.50
CA GLU A 71 17.22 -3.54 -1.49
C GLU A 71 15.94 -2.73 -1.75
N TRP A 72 15.31 -2.28 -0.66
CA TRP A 72 14.14 -1.42 -0.78
C TRP A 72 14.55 -0.01 -1.21
N VAL A 73 14.05 0.42 -2.36
CA VAL A 73 14.15 1.80 -2.83
C VAL A 73 12.85 2.52 -2.50
N ARG A 74 12.94 3.58 -1.68
CA ARG A 74 11.77 4.39 -1.31
C ARG A 74 11.28 5.17 -2.54
N PRO A 75 9.98 5.10 -2.89
CA PRO A 75 9.40 5.93 -3.94
C PRO A 75 9.55 7.43 -3.63
N GLU A 76 9.90 8.22 -4.65
CA GLU A 76 10.22 9.65 -4.50
C GLU A 76 9.01 10.49 -4.07
N LEU A 77 7.81 10.11 -4.50
CA LEU A 77 6.57 10.82 -4.20
C LEU A 77 5.93 10.37 -2.87
N LEU A 78 6.60 9.48 -2.12
CA LEU A 78 6.11 9.01 -0.83
C LEU A 78 6.46 10.04 0.26
N GLY A 79 5.46 10.80 0.71
CA GLY A 79 5.56 11.79 1.79
C GLY A 79 6.10 11.26 3.11
#